data_AF-A0A1G7GQB9-F1
#
_entry.id   AF-A0A1G7GQB9-F1
#
_cell.length_a   1.000
_cell.length_b   1.000
_cell.length_c   1.000
_cell.angle_alpha   90.00
_cell.angle_beta   90.00
_cell.angle_gamma   90.00
#
_symmetry.space_group_name_H-M   'P 1'
#
loop_
_entity.id
_entity.type
_entity.pdbx_description
1 polymer ?
#
loop_
_entity_poly.entity_id
_entity_poly.type
_entity_poly.pdbx_seq_one_letter_code
_entity_poly.pdbx_strand_id
1 'polypeptide(L)' 'MKSFELQVNQKTYKIIKLLTAKATYSVFNYSSFYTIAKIDTDRWEVVEHRFGDQEIPLQQIGQGIDNYIGLQSGAFTA' A
#
# COMPACT_ATOMS: atom_id res chain seq x y z
N MET A 1 15.00 -1.14 1.87
CA MET A 1 13.71 -1.57 1.26
C MET A 1 13.26 -0.49 0.30
N LYS A 2 12.82 -0.83 -0.91
CA LYS A 2 12.27 0.17 -1.85
C LYS A 2 10.95 0.71 -1.28
N SER A 3 10.78 2.01 -1.33
CA SER A 3 9.54 2.70 -1.02
C SER A 3 9.08 3.52 -2.21
N PHE A 4 7.78 3.77 -2.30
CA PHE A 4 7.21 4.70 -3.27
C PHE A 4 6.09 5.50 -2.60
N GLU A 5 5.70 6.58 -3.24
CA GLU A 5 4.64 7.47 -2.76
C GLU A 5 3.38 7.28 -3.61
N LEU A 6 2.23 7.30 -2.94
CA LEU A 6 0.90 7.25 -3.54
C LEU A 6 0.11 8.46 -3.09
N GLN A 7 -0.50 9.16 -4.03
CA GLN A 7 -1.41 10.25 -3.75
C GLN A 7 -2.85 9.73 -3.81
N VAL A 8 -3.58 9.83 -2.68
CA VAL A 8 -4.95 9.33 -2.54
C VAL A 8 -5.76 10.37 -1.77
N ASN A 9 -6.89 10.82 -2.33
CA ASN A 9 -7.76 11.83 -1.72
C ASN A 9 -7.01 13.05 -1.18
N GLN A 10 -6.09 13.60 -1.99
CA GLN A 10 -5.23 14.75 -1.64
C GLN A 10 -4.21 14.50 -0.52
N LYS A 11 -4.15 13.29 0.06
CA LYS A 11 -3.11 12.88 1.02
C LYS A 11 -2.02 12.09 0.30
N THR A 12 -0.76 12.30 0.70
CA THR A 12 0.37 11.49 0.24
C THR A 12 0.67 10.41 1.26
N TYR A 13 0.71 9.16 0.78
CA TYR A 13 1.06 7.99 1.55
C TYR A 13 2.38 7.44 1.06
N LYS A 14 3.30 7.18 1.98
CA LYS A 14 4.53 6.45 1.72
C LYS A 14 4.27 4.97 1.95
N ILE A 15 4.62 4.17 0.94
CA ILE A 15 4.40 2.74 0.90
C ILE A 15 5.75 2.02 0.96
N ILE A 16 5.87 1.07 1.88
CA ILE A 16 7.05 0.22 2.02
C ILE A 16 6.63 -1.24 1.99
N LYS A 17 7.11 -2.00 1.01
CA LYS A 17 6.87 -3.44 0.96
C LYS A 17 7.63 -4.14 2.07
N LEU A 18 6.95 -4.94 2.89
CA LEU A 18 7.56 -5.77 3.92
C LEU A 18 8.11 -7.07 3.32
N LEU A 19 9.24 -7.55 3.85
CA LEU A 19 9.86 -8.81 3.44
C LEU A 19 9.14 -9.99 4.09
N THR A 20 7.87 -10.19 3.75
CA THR A 20 7.02 -11.27 4.26
C THR A 20 6.53 -12.16 3.12
N ALA A 21 6.14 -13.40 3.43
CA ALA A 21 5.59 -14.34 2.44
C ALA A 21 4.28 -13.86 1.79
N LYS A 22 3.52 -13.01 2.49
CA LYS A 22 2.32 -12.33 1.96
C LYS A 22 2.67 -10.95 1.41
N ALA A 23 1.86 -10.46 0.47
CA ALA A 23 1.96 -9.11 -0.07
C ALA A 23 1.52 -8.09 0.99
N THR A 24 2.43 -7.78 1.91
CA THR A 24 2.23 -6.90 3.06
C THR A 24 3.01 -5.62 2.90
N TYR A 25 2.41 -4.49 3.28
CA TYR A 25 2.98 -3.15 3.12
C TYR A 25 2.76 -2.33 4.37
N SER A 26 3.78 -1.56 4.76
CA SER A 26 3.60 -0.43 5.67
C SER A 26 3.14 0.77 4.86
N VAL A 27 2.07 1.40 5.33
CA VAL A 27 1.40 2.54 4.72
C VAL A 27 1.34 3.63 5.76
N PHE A 28 1.99 4.75 5.49
CA PHE A 28 1.95 5.86 6.42
C PHE A 28 1.93 7.18 5.70
N ASN A 29 1.26 8.15 6.31
CA ASN A 29 1.30 9.54 5.92
C ASN A 29 1.87 10.36 7.09
N TYR A 30 1.72 11.67 7.04
CA TYR A 30 2.22 12.56 8.09
C TYR A 30 1.64 12.25 9.49
N SER A 31 0.38 11.80 9.58
CA SER A 31 -0.34 11.64 10.85
C SER A 31 -0.63 10.19 11.24
N SER A 32 -0.41 9.24 10.34
CA SER A 32 -0.96 7.89 10.50
C SER A 32 -0.05 6.80 9.96
N PHE A 33 -0.09 5.62 10.58
CA PHE A 33 0.68 4.44 10.18
C PHE A 33 -0.14 3.15 10.31
N TYR A 34 -0.14 2.37 9.23
CA TYR A 34 -0.84 1.10 9.10
C TYR A 34 0.07 0.05 8.47
N THR A 35 -0.20 -1.20 8.80
CA THR A 35 0.23 -2.36 8.02
C THR A 35 -0.98 -2.91 7.29
N ILE A 36 -0.90 -3.03 5.97
CA ILE A 36 -1.97 -3.61 5.15
C ILE A 36 -1.47 -4.83 4.40
N ALA A 37 -2.36 -5.76 4.09
CA ALA A 37 -2.05 -6.93 3.28
C ALA A 37 -3.10 -7.14 2.20
N LYS A 38 -2.63 -7.64 1.05
CA LYS A 38 -3.52 -8.16 0.01
C LYS A 38 -3.96 -9.56 0.40
N ILE A 39 -5.27 -9.76 0.51
CA ILE A 39 -5.86 -11.05 0.89
C ILE A 39 -6.52 -11.77 -0.28
N ASP A 40 -6.90 -11.03 -1.32
CA ASP A 40 -7.43 -11.57 -2.58
C ASP A 40 -7.09 -10.61 -3.73
N THR A 41 -7.40 -10.98 -4.98
CA THR A 41 -7.11 -10.25 -6.22
C THR A 41 -7.52 -8.78 -6.14
N ASP A 42 -8.68 -8.48 -5.53
CA ASP A 42 -9.23 -7.11 -5.46
C ASP A 42 -9.47 -6.63 -4.03
N ARG A 43 -8.95 -7.35 -3.02
CA ARG A 43 -9.29 -7.09 -1.62
C ARG A 43 -8.05 -6.91 -0.75
N TRP A 44 -8.04 -5.76 -0.09
CA TRP A 44 -7.02 -5.36 0.87
C TRP A 44 -7.60 -5.27 2.28
N GLU A 45 -6.81 -5.62 3.28
CA GLU A 45 -7.16 -5.54 4.70
C GLU A 45 -6.08 -4.81 5.50
N VAL A 46 -6.51 -4.08 6.53
CA VAL A 46 -5.60 -3.57 7.56
C VAL A 46 -5.26 -4.72 8.50
N VAL A 47 -3.99 -5.08 8.54
CA VAL A 47 -3.45 -6.11 9.45
C VAL A 47 -3.14 -5.51 10.81
N GLU A 48 -2.65 -4.27 10.83
CA GLU A 48 -2.28 -3.57 12.05
C GLU A 48 -2.50 -2.07 11.87
N HIS A 49 -3.21 -1.44 12.80
CA HIS A 49 -3.26 0.02 12.95
C HIS A 49 -2.38 0.40 14.13
N ARG A 50 -1.34 1.23 13.89
CA ARG A 50 -0.42 1.63 14.97
C ARG A 50 -0.78 2.96 15.60
N PHE A 51 -1.08 3.97 14.77
CA PHE A 51 -1.50 5.30 15.23
C PHE A 51 -2.10 6.11 14.07
N GLY A 52 -2.85 7.16 14.40
CA GLY A 52 -3.42 8.12 13.46
C GLY A 52 -4.92 7.98 13.27
N ASP A 53 -5.38 8.30 12.06
CA ASP A 53 -6.81 8.27 11.70
C ASP A 53 -7.38 6.85 11.89
N GLN A 54 -8.61 6.70 12.40
CA GLN A 54 -9.19 5.35 12.53
C GLN A 54 -9.54 4.72 11.17
N GLU A 55 -9.76 5.55 10.15
CA GLU A 55 -10.17 5.12 8.82
C GLU A 55 -9.19 5.65 7.76
N ILE A 56 -8.82 4.76 6.83
CA ILE A 56 -8.05 5.09 5.63
C ILE A 56 -8.80 4.64 4.38
N PRO A 57 -8.57 5.29 3.23
CA PRO A 57 -9.08 4.84 1.95
C PRO A 57 -8.35 3.57 1.47
N LEU A 58 -8.48 2.48 2.22
CA LEU A 58 -7.72 1.23 2.10
C LEU A 58 -7.75 0.66 0.69
N GLN A 59 -8.93 0.54 0.09
CA GLN A 59 -9.05 -0.08 -1.23
C GLN A 59 -8.42 0.78 -2.33
N GLN A 60 -8.49 2.11 -2.23
CA GLN A 60 -7.83 3.01 -3.18
C GLN A 60 -6.30 2.94 -3.05
N ILE A 61 -5.80 2.88 -1.80
CA ILE A 61 -4.37 2.67 -1.54
C ILE A 61 -3.93 1.33 -2.13
N GLY A 62 -4.68 0.25 -1.86
CA GLY A 62 -4.41 -1.08 -2.39
C GLY A 62 -4.36 -1.13 -3.92
N GLN A 63 -5.35 -0.54 -4.59
CA GLN A 63 -5.35 -0.41 -6.06
C GLN A 63 -4.13 0.37 -6.57
N GLY A 64 -3.74 1.45 -5.88
CA GLY A 64 -2.52 2.19 -6.22
C GLY A 64 -1.25 1.33 -6.12
N ILE A 65 -1.17 0.46 -5.12
CA ILE A 65 -0.08 -0.51 -4.97
C ILE A 65 -0.09 -1.52 -6.12
N ASP A 66 -1.25 -2.08 -6.45
CA ASP A 66 -1.40 -3.05 -7.54
C ASP A 66 -0.98 -2.44 -8.89
N ASN A 67 -1.42 -1.21 -9.18
CA ASN A 67 -1.02 -0.49 -10.38
C ASN A 67 0.49 -0.24 -10.45
N TYR A 68 1.10 0.19 -9.34
CA TYR A 68 2.55 0.40 -9.28
C TYR A 68 3.33 -0.88 -9.57
N ILE A 69 2.90 -2.02 -8.99
CA ILE A 69 3.55 -3.32 -9.19
C ILE A 69 3.33 -3.81 -10.62
N GLY A 70 2.11 -3.70 -11.15
CA GLY A 70 1.79 -4.07 -12.53
C GLY A 70 2.65 -3.31 -13.55
N LEU A 71 2.87 -2.01 -13.33
CA LEU A 71 3.78 -1.20 -14.14
C LEU A 71 5.24 -1.66 -14.06
N GLN A 72 5.71 -2.09 -12.89
CA GLN A 72 7.05 -2.65 -12.73
C GLN A 72 7.20 -4.02 -13.43
N SER A 73 6.14 -4.82 -13.46
CA SER A 73 6.12 -6.12 -14.14
C SER A 73 6.05 -6.00 -15.67
N GLY A 74 5.39 -4.97 -16.20
CA GLY A 74 5.32 -4.69 -17.65
C GLY A 74 6.61 -4.14 -18.25
N ALA A 75 7.58 -3.70 -17.44
CA ALA A 75 8.86 -3.17 -17.90
C ALA A 75 9.88 -4.24 -18.36
N PHE A 76 9.54 -5.53 -18.30
CA PHE A 76 10.39 -6.65 -18.70
C PHE A 76 10.02 -7.30 -20.05
N THR A 77 9.07 -6.71 -20.79
CA THR A 77 8.73 -7.15 -22.15
C THR A 77 8.96 -6.01 -23.14
N ALA A 78 10.23 -5.76 -23.49
CA ALA A 78 10.63 -4.96 -24.65
C ALA A 78 11.95 -5.49 -25.20
#